data_AF-A0A1I5KSF2-F1
#
_entry.id   AF-A0A1I5KSF2-F1
#
_cell.length_a   1.000
_cell.length_b   1.000
_cell.length_c   1.000
_cell.angle_alpha   90.00
_cell.angle_beta   90.00
_cell.angle_gamma   90.00
#
_symmetry.space_group_name_H-M   'P 1'
#
loop_
_entity.id
_entity.type
_entity.pdbx_description
1 polymer ?
#
loop_
_entity_poly.entity_id
_entity_poly.type
_entity_poly.pdbx_seq_one_letter_code
_entity_poly.pdbx_strand_id
1 'polypeptide(L)'
;MLLGQEAVLELLCCPVSGVSLEPLDTNVLVAYSTDGTHEYDVVDSYPVLIRFENSILDKSDIQRLSSTVHRQSYGGVFSVAKRLACPPSHVTKGNVELLLDTLLSQQNSARVLIVGGGTVGCGMEPFYTDPRIELVSFDIYASPSVQFLADAHNIPLVSESFDAVIIQAVLEHVLRPEEVVAEAYRVLKIDGLVYAETPFLQHVHEGAYDFKRYTESGHRYLFRCFSLIKSGASAGAGTQLLWALDGFFCGLFRSKIIGKFIKLCLCWLQYFDRLIPEAYNVDAASGVYFLGRKTREAIKDLSIVEYYKGAQR
;
A
#
# COMPACT_ATOMS: atom_id res chain seq x y z
N MET A 1 13.71 -11.21 -0.64
CA MET A 1 13.14 -12.46 -0.08
C MET A 1 12.31 -12.15 1.16
N LEU A 2 11.13 -12.76 1.24
CA LEU A 2 10.22 -12.63 2.38
C LEU A 2 10.84 -13.28 3.62
N LEU A 3 10.92 -12.55 4.73
CA LEU A 3 11.42 -13.08 5.99
C LEU A 3 10.42 -14.09 6.58
N GLY A 4 10.95 -15.13 7.22
CA GLY A 4 10.13 -16.06 8.01
C GLY A 4 9.53 -15.38 9.23
N GLN A 5 8.38 -15.86 9.70
CA GLN A 5 7.66 -15.29 10.83
C GLN A 5 8.52 -15.23 12.11
N GLU A 6 9.32 -16.26 12.37
CA GLU A 6 10.25 -16.30 13.51
C GLU A 6 11.30 -15.19 13.47
N ALA A 7 11.87 -14.92 12.29
CA ALA A 7 12.89 -13.87 12.11
C ALA A 7 12.30 -12.45 12.27
N VAL A 8 10.99 -12.30 12.10
CA VAL A 8 10.31 -11.01 12.30
C VAL A 8 10.02 -10.75 13.78
N LEU A 9 9.91 -11.77 14.63
CA LEU A 9 9.58 -11.60 16.06
C LEU A 9 10.52 -10.60 16.77
N GLU A 10 11.81 -10.62 16.45
CA GLU A 10 12.80 -9.69 17.02
C GLU A 10 12.58 -8.22 16.64
N LEU A 11 11.81 -7.95 15.58
CA LEU A 11 11.46 -6.61 15.13
C LEU A 11 10.14 -6.12 15.73
N LEU A 12 9.34 -7.02 16.30
CA LEU A 12 8.00 -6.72 16.76
C LEU A 12 8.02 -5.99 18.10
N CYS A 13 7.19 -4.97 18.22
CA CYS A 13 6.93 -4.27 19.47
C CYS A 13 5.44 -4.13 19.72
N CYS A 14 5.06 -3.97 20.98
CA CYS A 14 3.69 -3.74 21.40
C CYS A 14 3.10 -2.50 20.69
N PRO A 15 1.97 -2.62 19.97
CA PRO A 15 1.26 -1.49 19.37
C PRO A 15 0.85 -0.37 20.35
N VAL A 16 0.76 -0.68 21.65
CA VAL A 16 0.30 0.27 22.69
C VAL A 16 1.50 0.96 23.34
N SER A 17 2.46 0.19 23.85
CA SER A 17 3.56 0.70 24.67
C SER A 17 4.87 0.87 23.92
N GLY A 18 5.03 0.26 22.74
CA GLY A 18 6.27 0.25 21.95
C GLY A 18 7.38 -0.62 22.54
N VAL A 19 7.11 -1.38 23.61
CA VAL A 19 8.07 -2.31 24.22
C VAL A 19 8.18 -3.59 23.37
N SER A 20 9.35 -4.24 23.39
CA SER A 20 9.56 -5.53 22.71
C SER A 20 8.54 -6.57 23.17
N LEU A 21 8.11 -7.41 22.24
CA LEU A 21 7.26 -8.56 22.55
C LEU A 21 8.12 -9.79 22.87
N GLU A 22 7.68 -10.58 23.84
CA GLU A 22 8.29 -11.86 24.22
C GLU A 22 7.25 -12.98 24.09
N PRO A 23 7.63 -14.19 23.65
CA PRO A 23 6.72 -15.32 23.63
C PRO A 23 6.46 -15.82 25.06
N LEU A 24 5.20 -15.76 25.50
CA LEU A 24 4.76 -16.35 26.78
C LEU A 24 4.47 -17.84 26.63
N ASP A 25 3.83 -18.21 25.51
CA ASP A 25 3.56 -19.59 25.08
C ASP A 25 3.52 -19.64 23.55
N THR A 26 3.35 -20.82 22.97
CA THR A 26 3.22 -21.06 21.52
C THR A 26 2.15 -20.20 20.83
N ASN A 27 1.11 -19.79 21.57
CA ASN A 27 -0.03 -19.05 21.02
C ASN A 27 -0.15 -17.62 21.57
N VAL A 28 0.79 -17.13 22.39
CA VAL A 28 0.65 -15.83 23.07
C VAL A 28 1.98 -15.08 23.11
N LEU A 29 1.96 -13.83 22.63
CA LEU A 29 3.02 -12.85 22.83
C LEU A 29 2.62 -11.87 23.94
N VAL A 30 3.59 -11.47 24.75
CA VAL A 30 3.38 -10.55 25.87
C VAL A 30 4.37 -9.39 25.83
N ALA A 31 3.91 -8.20 26.20
CA ALA A 31 4.76 -7.06 26.49
C ALA A 31 4.53 -6.58 27.92
N TYR A 32 5.61 -6.41 28.66
CA TYR A 32 5.61 -5.84 30.00
C TYR A 32 6.02 -4.37 29.93
N SER A 33 5.08 -3.47 30.19
CA SER A 33 5.33 -2.03 30.16
C SER A 33 4.87 -1.36 31.46
N THR A 34 5.27 -0.11 31.65
CA THR A 34 4.97 0.64 32.88
C THR A 34 3.47 0.90 33.10
N ASP A 35 2.68 0.82 32.03
CA ASP A 35 1.22 0.98 32.01
C ASP A 35 0.45 -0.35 32.18
N GLY A 36 1.14 -1.50 32.17
CA GLY A 36 0.54 -2.81 32.38
C GLY A 36 1.16 -3.93 31.54
N THR A 37 0.53 -5.10 31.59
CA THR A 37 0.85 -6.25 30.75
C THR A 37 -0.10 -6.28 29.55
N HIS A 38 0.45 -6.34 28.34
CA HIS A 38 -0.31 -6.43 27.09
C HIS A 38 -0.09 -7.81 26.46
N GLU A 39 -1.17 -8.55 26.21
CA GLU A 39 -1.12 -9.88 25.60
C GLU A 39 -1.72 -9.87 24.20
N TYR A 40 -1.11 -10.61 23.28
CA TYR A 40 -1.50 -10.72 21.89
C TYR A 40 -1.53 -12.18 21.46
N ASP A 41 -2.62 -12.58 20.80
CA ASP A 41 -2.80 -13.93 20.32
C ASP A 41 -1.93 -14.21 19.08
N VAL A 42 -1.45 -15.44 18.95
CA VAL A 42 -0.87 -15.98 17.73
C VAL A 42 -1.84 -17.02 17.17
N VAL A 43 -2.36 -16.78 15.96
CA VAL A 43 -3.37 -17.63 15.32
C VAL A 43 -2.79 -18.19 14.03
N ASP A 44 -2.76 -19.52 13.88
CA ASP A 44 -2.14 -20.22 12.73
C ASP A 44 -0.73 -19.71 12.39
N SER A 45 0.08 -19.48 13.43
CA SER A 45 1.46 -18.92 13.36
C SER A 45 1.54 -17.43 13.01
N TYR A 46 0.43 -16.72 12.83
CA TYR A 46 0.42 -15.27 12.63
C TYR A 46 0.22 -14.54 13.97
N PRO A 47 1.18 -13.71 14.41
CA PRO A 47 0.96 -12.77 15.51
C PRO A 47 -0.16 -11.78 15.16
N VAL A 48 -1.14 -11.62 16.05
CA VAL A 48 -2.26 -10.68 15.89
C VAL A 48 -2.01 -9.45 16.75
N LEU A 49 -1.45 -8.41 16.13
CA LEU A 49 -0.98 -7.20 16.79
C LEU A 49 -1.87 -6.00 16.46
N ILE A 50 -3.18 -6.17 16.66
CA ILE A 50 -4.20 -5.17 16.35
C ILE A 50 -4.73 -4.55 17.65
N ARG A 51 -4.85 -3.21 17.68
CA ARG A 51 -5.53 -2.47 18.73
C ARG A 51 -7.01 -2.32 18.41
N PHE A 52 -7.80 -3.33 18.79
CA PHE A 52 -9.22 -3.40 18.45
C PHE A 52 -10.04 -2.21 18.96
N GLU A 53 -9.62 -1.56 20.04
CA GLU A 53 -10.35 -0.42 20.63
C GLU A 53 -10.39 0.81 19.69
N ASN A 54 -9.40 0.93 18.79
CA ASN A 54 -9.24 2.04 17.86
C ASN A 54 -9.29 1.61 16.39
N SER A 55 -9.67 0.35 16.13
CA SER A 55 -9.77 -0.21 14.78
C SER A 55 -11.23 -0.34 14.36
N ILE A 56 -11.45 -0.43 13.04
CA ILE A 56 -12.75 -0.78 12.46
C ILE A 56 -13.00 -2.29 12.46
N LEU A 57 -12.03 -3.07 12.93
CA LEU A 57 -12.05 -4.53 12.97
C LEU A 57 -12.54 -5.01 14.33
N ASP A 58 -13.34 -6.07 14.32
CA ASP A 58 -13.73 -6.78 15.53
C ASP A 58 -12.87 -8.04 15.74
N LYS A 59 -12.65 -8.44 16.99
CA LYS A 59 -11.91 -9.67 17.32
C LYS A 59 -12.50 -10.92 16.64
N SER A 60 -13.82 -10.94 16.41
CA SER A 60 -14.51 -12.03 15.71
C SER A 60 -14.14 -12.15 14.24
N ASP A 61 -13.66 -11.08 13.60
CA ASP A 61 -13.26 -11.09 12.19
C ASP A 61 -11.95 -11.87 11.99
N ILE A 62 -11.03 -11.78 12.97
CA ILE A 62 -9.72 -12.43 12.91
C ILE A 62 -9.82 -13.95 13.10
N GLN A 63 -10.79 -14.43 13.87
CA GLN A 63 -11.01 -15.88 14.06
C GLN A 63 -11.30 -16.63 12.76
N ARG A 64 -11.72 -15.93 11.70
CA ARG A 64 -11.95 -16.56 10.39
C ARG A 64 -10.71 -16.58 9.50
N LEU A 65 -9.61 -15.91 9.88
CA LEU A 65 -8.31 -15.73 9.17
C LEU A 65 -8.40 -15.37 7.68
N SER A 66 -9.61 -15.22 7.17
CA SER A 66 -9.95 -15.00 5.78
C SER A 66 -10.49 -13.59 5.67
N SER A 67 -10.08 -12.91 4.60
CA SER A 67 -10.51 -11.56 4.29
C SER A 67 -12.05 -11.43 4.41
N THR A 68 -12.53 -10.60 5.34
CA THR A 68 -13.97 -10.26 5.47
C THR A 68 -14.50 -9.69 4.15
N VAL A 69 -13.62 -9.06 3.38
CA VAL A 69 -13.83 -8.71 1.98
C VAL A 69 -13.42 -9.91 1.10
N HIS A 70 -14.39 -10.64 0.54
CA HIS A 70 -14.11 -11.68 -0.47
C HIS A 70 -13.41 -11.06 -1.69
N ARG A 71 -12.07 -11.13 -1.76
CA ARG A 71 -11.33 -10.89 -3.01
C ARG A 71 -11.58 -12.09 -3.93
N GLN A 72 -12.22 -11.85 -5.07
CA GLN A 72 -12.41 -12.88 -6.08
C GLN A 72 -11.04 -13.32 -6.62
N SER A 73 -10.61 -14.53 -6.27
CA SER A 73 -9.50 -15.23 -6.91
C SER A 73 -9.93 -15.63 -8.31
N TYR A 74 -9.34 -15.01 -9.34
CA TYR A 74 -9.61 -15.36 -10.74
C TYR A 74 -8.53 -16.32 -11.24
N GLY A 75 -8.88 -17.60 -11.42
CA GLY A 75 -8.02 -18.61 -12.05
C GLY A 75 -8.24 -18.72 -13.57
N GLY A 76 -7.22 -19.22 -14.29
CA GLY A 76 -7.33 -19.65 -15.69
C GLY A 76 -7.49 -18.54 -16.72
N VAL A 77 -8.33 -18.73 -17.74
CA VAL A 77 -8.55 -17.81 -18.87
C VAL A 77 -8.96 -16.38 -18.41
N PHE A 78 -9.59 -16.27 -17.24
CA PHE A 78 -9.96 -14.99 -16.63
C PHE A 78 -8.75 -14.18 -16.12
N SER A 79 -7.64 -14.81 -15.76
CA SER A 79 -6.41 -14.09 -15.38
C SER A 79 -5.73 -13.47 -16.61
N VAL A 80 -5.79 -14.14 -17.76
CA VAL A 80 -5.31 -13.63 -19.05
C VAL A 80 -6.17 -12.45 -19.51
N ALA A 81 -7.51 -12.57 -19.41
CA ALA A 81 -8.43 -11.47 -19.71
C ALA A 81 -8.22 -10.27 -18.77
N LYS A 82 -7.99 -10.50 -17.47
CA LYS A 82 -7.63 -9.44 -16.50
C LYS A 82 -6.32 -8.76 -16.87
N ARG A 83 -5.30 -9.51 -17.29
CA ARG A 83 -3.99 -8.98 -17.71
C ARG A 83 -4.07 -8.16 -19.00
N LEU A 84 -5.02 -8.46 -19.88
CA LEU A 84 -5.31 -7.68 -21.09
C LEU A 84 -6.17 -6.43 -20.79
N ALA A 85 -7.12 -6.52 -19.86
CA ALA A 85 -8.01 -5.42 -19.47
C ALA A 85 -7.38 -4.43 -18.47
N CYS A 86 -6.36 -4.86 -17.73
CA CYS A 86 -5.55 -4.09 -16.80
C CYS A 86 -4.09 -4.58 -16.90
N PRO A 87 -3.34 -4.23 -17.96
CA PRO A 87 -1.94 -4.55 -18.03
C PRO A 87 -1.19 -3.87 -16.88
N PRO A 88 -0.11 -4.48 -16.37
CA PRO A 88 0.70 -3.88 -15.34
C PRO A 88 1.19 -2.50 -15.82
N SER A 89 1.05 -1.49 -14.96
CA SER A 89 1.45 -0.13 -15.30
C SER A 89 2.96 -0.09 -15.53
N HIS A 90 3.37 0.32 -16.74
CA HIS A 90 4.78 0.56 -17.05
C HIS A 90 5.38 1.63 -16.13
N VAL A 91 4.55 2.56 -15.64
CA VAL A 91 4.96 3.60 -14.69
C VAL A 91 5.31 2.96 -13.35
N THR A 92 4.43 2.13 -12.80
CA THR A 92 4.69 1.39 -11.55
C THR A 92 5.96 0.54 -11.68
N LYS A 93 6.12 -0.20 -12.79
CA LYS A 93 7.33 -0.99 -13.01
C LYS A 93 8.60 -0.13 -12.99
N GLY A 94 8.61 0.99 -13.72
CA GLY A 94 9.77 1.89 -13.75
C GLY A 94 10.05 2.57 -12.40
N ASN A 95 9.01 2.81 -11.59
CA ASN A 95 9.18 3.34 -10.25
C ASN A 95 9.74 2.30 -9.27
N VAL A 96 9.32 1.05 -9.38
CA VAL A 96 9.87 -0.08 -8.60
C VAL A 96 11.34 -0.31 -8.96
N GLU A 97 11.68 -0.31 -10.25
CA GLU A 97 13.06 -0.39 -10.72
C GLU A 97 13.90 0.77 -10.15
N LEU A 98 13.40 2.01 -10.22
CA LEU A 98 14.07 3.18 -9.63
C LEU A 98 14.26 3.06 -8.11
N LEU A 99 13.25 2.56 -7.38
CA LEU A 99 13.35 2.36 -5.93
C LEU A 99 14.42 1.33 -5.59
N LEU A 100 14.44 0.19 -6.30
CA LEU A 100 15.44 -0.86 -6.09
C LEU A 100 16.85 -0.36 -6.40
N ASP A 101 17.04 0.33 -7.52
CA ASP A 101 18.34 0.90 -7.88
C ASP A 101 18.81 1.91 -6.84
N THR A 102 17.89 2.76 -6.35
CA THR A 102 18.22 3.74 -5.30
C THR A 102 18.62 3.04 -4.00
N LEU A 103 17.90 2.00 -3.58
CA LEU A 103 18.22 1.22 -2.37
C LEU A 103 19.57 0.53 -2.47
N LEU A 104 19.81 -0.20 -3.57
CA LEU A 104 20.95 -1.10 -3.71
C LEU A 104 22.21 -0.38 -4.20
N SER A 105 22.11 0.88 -4.64
CA SER A 105 23.27 1.73 -4.90
C SER A 105 24.02 2.15 -3.63
N GLN A 106 23.34 2.14 -2.48
CA GLN A 106 23.89 2.64 -1.21
C GLN A 106 24.32 1.52 -0.25
N GLN A 107 23.88 0.29 -0.49
CA GLN A 107 24.11 -0.85 0.41
C GLN A 107 23.98 -2.20 -0.28
N ASN A 108 24.62 -3.22 0.30
CA ASN A 108 24.63 -4.59 -0.25
C ASN A 108 23.33 -5.36 0.02
N SER A 109 22.61 -5.02 1.09
CA SER A 109 21.29 -5.55 1.42
C SER A 109 20.40 -4.44 1.97
N ALA A 110 19.10 -4.58 1.80
CA ALA A 110 18.11 -3.59 2.26
C ALA A 110 16.91 -4.27 2.88
N ARG A 111 16.45 -3.75 4.02
CA ARG A 111 15.21 -4.19 4.67
C ARG A 111 14.04 -3.32 4.21
N VAL A 112 13.02 -3.98 3.65
CA VAL A 112 11.87 -3.32 3.04
C VAL A 112 10.60 -3.76 3.74
N LEU A 113 9.72 -2.82 4.07
CA LEU A 113 8.39 -3.07 4.62
C LEU A 113 7.33 -2.89 3.54
N ILE A 114 6.45 -3.87 3.38
CA ILE A 114 5.19 -3.73 2.64
C ILE A 114 4.04 -3.58 3.64
N VAL A 115 3.33 -2.46 3.54
CA VAL A 115 2.07 -2.21 4.25
C VAL A 115 0.92 -2.67 3.36
N GLY A 116 0.02 -3.51 3.86
CA GLY A 116 -1.12 -4.04 3.10
C GLY A 116 -0.74 -5.18 2.15
N GLY A 117 0.12 -6.09 2.59
CA GLY A 117 0.70 -7.16 1.79
C GLY A 117 -0.16 -8.42 1.64
N GLY A 118 -1.47 -8.36 1.90
CA GLY A 118 -2.39 -9.49 1.77
C GLY A 118 -2.50 -10.04 0.35
N THR A 119 -2.00 -9.30 -0.64
CA THR A 119 -1.75 -9.78 -1.99
C THR A 119 -0.50 -9.10 -2.54
N VAL A 120 0.32 -9.82 -3.31
CA VAL A 120 1.48 -9.22 -3.98
C VAL A 120 1.01 -8.09 -4.91
N GLY A 121 1.47 -6.88 -4.61
CA GLY A 121 1.16 -5.68 -5.37
C GLY A 121 1.65 -5.75 -6.82
N CYS A 122 1.00 -5.00 -7.71
CA CYS A 122 1.34 -5.04 -9.13
C CYS A 122 2.76 -4.50 -9.37
N GLY A 123 3.64 -5.31 -9.95
CA GLY A 123 5.02 -4.93 -10.23
C GLY A 123 5.97 -5.05 -9.02
N MET A 124 5.48 -5.56 -7.88
CA MET A 124 6.27 -5.70 -6.65
C MET A 124 7.07 -7.00 -6.57
N GLU A 125 6.92 -7.91 -7.55
CA GLU A 125 7.62 -9.20 -7.60
C GLU A 125 9.14 -9.11 -7.38
N PRO A 126 9.85 -8.07 -7.87
CA PRO A 126 11.28 -7.91 -7.61
C PRO A 126 11.66 -7.90 -6.11
N PHE A 127 10.86 -7.31 -5.22
CA PHE A 127 11.16 -7.29 -3.77
C PHE A 127 11.06 -8.67 -3.11
N TYR A 128 10.16 -9.52 -3.61
CA TYR A 128 9.98 -10.88 -3.10
C TYR A 128 11.10 -11.82 -3.57
N THR A 129 11.63 -11.58 -4.77
CA THR A 129 12.55 -12.50 -5.46
C THR A 129 14.02 -12.13 -5.33
N ASP A 130 14.36 -10.86 -5.14
CA ASP A 130 15.76 -10.44 -4.98
C ASP A 130 16.34 -10.93 -3.64
N PRO A 131 17.47 -11.67 -3.63
CA PRO A 131 18.09 -12.18 -2.40
C PRO A 131 18.72 -11.09 -1.53
N ARG A 132 18.97 -9.89 -2.06
CA ARG A 132 19.54 -8.75 -1.32
C ARG A 132 18.49 -8.01 -0.49
N ILE A 133 17.21 -8.30 -0.70
CA ILE A 133 16.10 -7.65 0.00
C ILE A 133 15.65 -8.52 1.17
N GLU A 134 15.68 -7.99 2.38
CA GLU A 134 14.99 -8.54 3.55
C GLU A 134 13.57 -7.96 3.58
N LEU A 135 12.59 -8.71 3.11
CA LEU A 135 11.22 -8.22 2.97
C LEU A 135 10.38 -8.61 4.19
N VAL A 136 9.78 -7.63 4.83
CA VAL A 136 8.72 -7.80 5.83
C VAL A 136 7.42 -7.26 5.27
N SER A 137 6.33 -7.94 5.52
CA SER A 137 5.03 -7.62 4.96
C SER A 137 3.94 -7.94 5.98
N PHE A 138 2.97 -7.05 6.14
CA PHE A 138 1.83 -7.27 7.02
C PHE A 138 0.55 -6.76 6.39
N ASP A 139 -0.57 -7.24 6.89
CA ASP A 139 -1.92 -6.84 6.50
C ASP A 139 -2.86 -7.04 7.69
N ILE A 140 -4.12 -6.69 7.56
CA ILE A 140 -5.17 -7.02 8.52
C ILE A 140 -5.71 -8.44 8.31
N TYR A 141 -5.34 -9.10 7.20
CA TYR A 141 -5.73 -10.46 6.85
C TYR A 141 -4.53 -11.39 6.62
N ALA A 142 -4.69 -12.67 6.96
CA ALA A 142 -3.64 -13.67 6.77
C ALA A 142 -3.49 -14.03 5.28
N SER A 143 -2.25 -14.20 4.85
CA SER A 143 -1.90 -14.67 3.51
C SER A 143 -0.46 -15.20 3.48
N PRO A 144 -0.09 -16.01 2.49
CA PRO A 144 1.29 -16.48 2.35
C PRO A 144 2.34 -15.37 2.16
N SER A 145 1.90 -14.14 1.87
CA SER A 145 2.78 -12.98 1.66
C SER A 145 2.91 -12.06 2.88
N VAL A 146 2.32 -12.39 4.04
CA VAL A 146 2.43 -11.58 5.28
C VAL A 146 3.07 -12.36 6.43
N GLN A 147 3.66 -11.66 7.39
CA GLN A 147 4.36 -12.25 8.54
C GLN A 147 3.57 -12.09 9.84
N PHE A 148 2.75 -11.06 9.95
CA PHE A 148 1.90 -10.80 11.11
C PHE A 148 0.67 -10.00 10.69
N LEU A 149 -0.34 -9.96 11.55
CA LEU A 149 -1.55 -9.18 11.35
C LEU A 149 -1.49 -7.90 12.18
N ALA A 150 -1.70 -6.74 11.54
CA ALA A 150 -1.70 -5.46 12.24
C ALA A 150 -2.51 -4.39 11.50
N ASP A 151 -3.00 -3.43 12.26
CA ASP A 151 -3.60 -2.20 11.74
C ASP A 151 -2.48 -1.19 11.45
N ALA A 152 -2.42 -0.65 10.23
CA ALA A 152 -1.37 0.27 9.81
C ALA A 152 -1.36 1.62 10.56
N HIS A 153 -2.44 1.95 11.31
CA HIS A 153 -2.43 3.11 12.21
C HIS A 153 -1.48 2.93 13.40
N ASN A 154 -1.10 1.68 13.73
CA ASN A 154 -0.15 1.35 14.79
C ASN A 154 0.75 0.19 14.34
N ILE A 155 1.77 0.48 13.54
CA ILE A 155 2.66 -0.54 12.98
C ILE A 155 3.50 -1.12 14.14
N PRO A 156 3.39 -2.43 14.46
CA PRO A 156 4.05 -3.05 15.60
C PRO A 156 5.52 -3.38 15.31
N LEU A 157 6.24 -2.43 14.73
CA LEU A 157 7.65 -2.56 14.38
C LEU A 157 8.43 -1.44 15.04
N VAL A 158 9.61 -1.76 15.53
CA VAL A 158 10.49 -0.78 16.18
C VAL A 158 10.86 0.36 15.22
N SER A 159 11.04 1.56 15.77
CA SER A 159 11.40 2.75 15.00
C SER A 159 12.74 2.60 14.30
N GLU A 160 12.93 3.30 13.18
CA GLU A 160 14.20 3.37 12.45
C GLU A 160 14.83 2.00 12.10
N SER A 161 14.00 1.03 11.68
CA SER A 161 14.43 -0.34 11.38
C SER A 161 14.37 -0.73 9.90
N PHE A 162 13.75 0.10 9.05
CA PHE A 162 13.56 -0.19 7.63
C PHE A 162 14.26 0.82 6.71
N ASP A 163 14.80 0.32 5.61
CA ASP A 163 15.43 1.13 4.56
C ASP A 163 14.41 1.67 3.56
N ALA A 164 13.31 0.93 3.34
CA ALA A 164 12.15 1.41 2.59
C ALA A 164 10.82 0.92 3.15
N VAL A 165 9.77 1.73 2.91
CA VAL A 165 8.38 1.38 3.13
C VAL A 165 7.62 1.52 1.82
N ILE A 166 6.82 0.51 1.48
CA ILE A 166 5.98 0.46 0.29
C ILE A 166 4.51 0.38 0.73
N ILE A 167 3.68 1.27 0.18
CA ILE A 167 2.24 1.37 0.48
C ILE A 167 1.47 1.45 -0.84
N GLN A 168 1.01 0.30 -1.36
CA GLN A 168 0.31 0.26 -2.65
C GLN A 168 -1.17 -0.08 -2.45
N ALA A 169 -2.04 0.87 -2.80
CA ALA A 169 -3.50 0.72 -2.70
C ALA A 169 -3.99 0.36 -1.28
N VAL A 170 -3.59 1.18 -0.30
CA VAL A 170 -3.93 1.03 1.12
C VAL A 170 -4.48 2.32 1.72
N LEU A 171 -3.91 3.47 1.38
CA LEU A 171 -4.22 4.75 2.03
C LEU A 171 -5.66 5.23 1.78
N GLU A 172 -6.31 4.72 0.73
CA GLU A 172 -7.73 4.91 0.44
C GLU A 172 -8.64 4.08 1.36
N HIS A 173 -8.12 3.00 1.94
CA HIS A 173 -8.85 2.02 2.75
C HIS A 173 -8.65 2.24 4.26
N VAL A 174 -8.00 3.33 4.66
CA VAL A 174 -7.79 3.71 6.06
C VAL A 174 -8.50 5.02 6.40
N LEU A 175 -9.00 5.12 7.63
CA LEU A 175 -9.73 6.30 8.09
C LEU A 175 -8.80 7.50 8.34
N ARG A 176 -7.59 7.27 8.84
CA ARG A 176 -6.61 8.30 9.23
C ARG A 176 -5.23 8.01 8.58
N PRO A 177 -5.12 8.14 7.25
CA PRO A 177 -3.89 7.89 6.48
C PRO A 177 -2.71 8.77 6.90
N GLU A 178 -2.96 9.96 7.46
CA GLU A 178 -1.93 10.78 8.09
C GLU A 178 -1.22 10.06 9.25
N GLU A 179 -1.93 9.25 10.03
CA GLU A 179 -1.34 8.42 11.09
C GLU A 179 -0.53 7.26 10.49
N VAL A 180 -1.05 6.62 9.43
CA VAL A 180 -0.34 5.55 8.71
C VAL A 180 0.97 6.05 8.09
N VAL A 181 0.95 7.24 7.49
CA VAL A 181 2.16 7.86 6.93
C VAL A 181 3.12 8.30 8.05
N ALA A 182 2.62 8.70 9.22
CA ALA A 182 3.47 8.97 10.39
C ALA A 182 4.14 7.69 10.92
N GLU A 183 3.43 6.56 10.95
CA GLU A 183 4.01 5.26 11.32
C GLU A 183 5.04 4.78 10.29
N ALA A 184 4.76 4.92 9.00
CA ALA A 184 5.73 4.67 7.93
C ALA A 184 6.99 5.54 8.11
N TYR A 185 6.82 6.82 8.44
CA TYR A 185 7.94 7.71 8.77
C TYR A 185 8.70 7.22 10.00
N ARG A 186 8.02 6.77 11.05
CA ARG A 186 8.63 6.30 12.30
C ARG A 186 9.50 5.05 12.10
N VAL A 187 9.00 4.05 11.37
CA VAL A 187 9.72 2.79 11.15
C VAL A 187 10.89 2.91 10.17
N LEU A 188 10.88 3.94 9.31
CA LEU A 188 11.99 4.22 8.40
C LEU A 188 13.22 4.71 9.15
N LYS A 189 14.40 4.18 8.79
CA LYS A 189 15.71 4.72 9.16
C LYS A 189 15.86 6.16 8.68
N ILE A 190 16.87 6.86 9.21
CA ILE A 190 17.32 8.14 8.62
C ILE A 190 17.65 7.89 7.14
N ASP A 191 17.24 8.84 6.29
CA ASP A 191 17.36 8.75 4.82
C ASP A 191 16.63 7.58 4.15
N GLY A 192 15.76 6.88 4.89
CA GLY A 192 14.90 5.82 4.36
C GLY A 192 13.94 6.32 3.29
N LEU A 193 13.52 5.40 2.40
CA LEU A 193 12.67 5.69 1.25
C LEU A 193 11.22 5.30 1.49
N VAL A 194 10.29 6.05 0.90
CA VAL A 194 8.89 5.68 0.86
C VAL A 194 8.39 5.65 -0.57
N TYR A 195 7.67 4.60 -0.93
CA TYR A 195 6.90 4.51 -2.17
C TYR A 195 5.44 4.27 -1.85
N ALA A 196 4.56 5.09 -2.42
CA ALA A 196 3.13 4.95 -2.25
C ALA A 196 2.36 5.13 -3.56
N GLU A 197 1.28 4.37 -3.72
CA GLU A 197 0.29 4.53 -4.79
C GLU A 197 -1.12 4.52 -4.22
N THR A 198 -2.00 5.38 -4.76
CA THR A 198 -3.39 5.52 -4.32
C THR A 198 -4.29 5.99 -5.47
N PRO A 199 -5.60 5.64 -5.46
CA PRO A 199 -6.59 6.08 -6.44
C PRO A 199 -6.84 7.58 -6.37
N PHE A 200 -7.03 8.18 -7.55
CA PHE A 200 -7.51 9.55 -7.71
C PHE A 200 -8.97 9.59 -8.21
N LEU A 201 -9.21 9.27 -9.49
CA LEU A 201 -10.56 9.31 -10.09
C LEU A 201 -11.21 7.93 -10.24
N GLN A 202 -10.64 6.88 -9.64
CA GLN A 202 -11.30 5.57 -9.61
C GLN A 202 -12.59 5.64 -8.79
N HIS A 203 -13.66 5.04 -9.31
CA HIS A 203 -14.91 4.87 -8.55
C HIS A 203 -14.68 3.99 -7.31
N VAL A 204 -15.64 4.00 -6.38
CA VAL A 204 -15.58 3.20 -5.15
C VAL A 204 -15.32 1.73 -5.47
N HIS A 205 -14.24 1.18 -4.93
CA HIS A 205 -13.88 -0.23 -4.99
C HIS A 205 -13.76 -0.79 -3.56
N GLU A 206 -13.73 -2.11 -3.40
CA GLU A 206 -13.78 -2.76 -2.07
C GLU A 206 -14.98 -2.38 -1.17
N GLY A 207 -16.02 -1.76 -1.73
CA GLY A 207 -17.31 -1.55 -1.08
C GLY A 207 -17.26 -0.50 0.02
N ALA A 208 -17.67 -0.88 1.23
CA ALA A 208 -17.75 0.04 2.37
C ALA A 208 -16.38 0.44 2.95
N TYR A 209 -15.30 -0.22 2.52
CA TYR A 209 -13.95 -0.03 3.05
C TYR A 209 -13.11 0.93 2.21
N ASP A 210 -13.74 1.85 1.49
CA ASP A 210 -13.06 2.75 0.58
C ASP A 210 -13.49 4.19 0.87
N PHE A 211 -12.56 4.94 1.48
CA PHE A 211 -12.86 6.14 2.25
C PHE A 211 -12.29 7.41 1.63
N LYS A 212 -11.18 7.34 0.88
CA LYS A 212 -10.43 8.53 0.47
C LYS A 212 -9.93 8.47 -0.97
N ARG A 213 -9.79 9.65 -1.57
CA ARG A 213 -9.21 9.88 -2.90
C ARG A 213 -8.19 10.99 -2.83
N TYR A 214 -7.11 10.87 -3.58
CA TYR A 214 -6.05 11.86 -3.60
C TYR A 214 -5.80 12.37 -5.00
N THR A 215 -5.85 13.70 -5.16
CA THR A 215 -5.15 14.37 -6.26
C THR A 215 -3.64 14.15 -6.11
N GLU A 216 -2.87 14.37 -7.17
CA GLU A 216 -1.41 14.24 -7.10
C GLU A 216 -0.79 15.19 -6.06
N SER A 217 -1.26 16.44 -5.99
CA SER A 217 -0.78 17.42 -5.02
C SER A 217 -1.25 17.10 -3.59
N GLY A 218 -2.48 16.59 -3.42
CA GLY A 218 -2.95 16.12 -2.12
C GLY A 218 -2.14 14.93 -1.61
N HIS A 219 -1.81 13.99 -2.50
CA HIS A 219 -0.93 12.87 -2.19
C HIS A 219 0.48 13.33 -1.84
N ARG A 220 1.07 14.25 -2.61
CA ARG A 220 2.37 14.86 -2.28
C ARG A 220 2.38 15.48 -0.89
N TYR A 221 1.31 16.19 -0.52
CA TYR A 221 1.19 16.88 0.77
C TYR A 221 1.00 15.91 1.94
N LEU A 222 0.32 14.79 1.73
CA LEU A 222 0.25 13.71 2.73
C LEU A 222 1.66 13.26 3.13
N PHE A 223 2.58 13.18 2.17
CA PHE A 223 4.01 12.89 2.38
C PHE A 223 4.88 14.14 2.57
N ARG A 224 4.37 15.21 3.20
CA ARG A 224 5.11 16.48 3.38
C ARG A 224 6.44 16.36 4.13
N CYS A 225 6.60 15.37 5.01
CA CYS A 225 7.85 15.07 5.74
C CYS A 225 8.83 14.20 4.94
N PHE A 226 8.65 14.16 3.62
CA PHE A 226 9.55 13.48 2.69
C PHE A 226 9.96 14.45 1.59
N SER A 227 11.24 14.45 1.26
CA SER A 227 11.74 15.05 0.03
C SER A 227 11.24 14.27 -1.18
N LEU A 228 10.95 14.97 -2.27
CA LEU A 228 10.43 14.36 -3.49
C LEU A 228 11.58 13.80 -4.33
N ILE A 229 11.50 12.52 -4.69
CA ILE A 229 12.33 11.91 -5.74
C ILE A 229 11.55 11.89 -7.05
N LYS A 230 10.32 11.36 -7.01
CA LYS A 230 9.44 11.26 -8.19
C LYS A 230 7.98 11.16 -7.78
N SER A 231 7.08 11.67 -8.61
CA SER A 231 5.63 11.53 -8.45
C SER A 231 4.93 11.84 -9.75
N GLY A 232 3.68 11.40 -9.88
CA GLY A 232 2.84 11.67 -11.04
C GLY A 232 1.65 10.72 -11.09
N ALA A 233 1.07 10.56 -12.28
CA ALA A 233 0.02 9.59 -12.53
C ALA A 233 0.60 8.17 -12.63
N SER A 234 0.08 7.21 -11.85
CA SER A 234 0.39 5.78 -12.02
C SER A 234 -0.39 5.18 -13.19
N ALA A 235 -1.54 5.77 -13.52
CA ALA A 235 -2.35 5.49 -14.70
C ALA A 235 -3.10 6.76 -15.13
N GLY A 236 -3.11 7.04 -16.43
CA GLY A 236 -3.56 8.32 -17.00
C GLY A 236 -5.05 8.37 -17.34
N ALA A 237 -5.39 9.34 -18.19
CA ALA A 237 -6.78 9.68 -18.53
C ALA A 237 -7.52 8.58 -19.30
N GLY A 238 -6.82 7.87 -20.19
CA GLY A 238 -7.39 6.74 -20.93
C GLY A 238 -7.73 5.57 -20.00
N THR A 239 -6.86 5.28 -19.03
CA THR A 239 -7.16 4.29 -17.99
C THR A 239 -8.32 4.75 -17.10
N GLN A 240 -8.37 6.02 -16.70
CA GLN A 240 -9.49 6.58 -15.93
C GLN A 240 -10.81 6.42 -16.68
N LEU A 241 -10.83 6.69 -17.99
CA LEU A 241 -12.03 6.56 -18.81
C LEU A 241 -12.56 5.12 -18.80
N LEU A 242 -11.68 4.12 -18.80
CA LEU A 242 -12.08 2.71 -18.67
C LEU A 242 -12.73 2.40 -17.33
N TRP A 243 -12.25 3.01 -16.25
CA TRP A 243 -12.87 2.89 -14.93
C TRP A 243 -14.25 3.56 -14.89
N ALA A 244 -14.41 4.72 -15.53
CA ALA A 244 -15.69 5.40 -15.64
C ALA A 244 -16.70 4.58 -16.46
N LEU A 245 -16.28 4.02 -17.60
CA LEU A 245 -17.11 3.18 -18.46
C LEU A 245 -17.54 1.88 -17.75
N ASP A 246 -16.62 1.20 -17.06
CA ASP A 246 -16.93 0.01 -16.25
C ASP A 246 -18.01 0.32 -15.20
N GLY A 247 -17.81 1.38 -14.41
CA GLY A 247 -18.76 1.81 -13.39
C GLY A 247 -20.13 2.20 -13.97
N PHE A 248 -20.12 3.01 -15.04
CA PHE A 248 -21.34 3.48 -15.70
C PHE A 248 -22.19 2.31 -16.24
N PHE A 249 -21.57 1.39 -17.00
CA PHE A 249 -22.30 0.27 -17.58
C PHE A 249 -22.68 -0.81 -16.54
N CYS A 250 -21.85 -1.00 -15.51
CA CYS A 250 -22.22 -1.83 -14.36
C CYS A 250 -23.49 -1.27 -13.68
N GLY A 251 -23.56 0.04 -13.47
CA GLY A 251 -24.74 0.71 -12.88
C GLY A 251 -25.97 0.66 -13.79
N LEU A 252 -25.82 1.01 -15.07
CA LEU A 252 -26.90 1.06 -16.06
C LEU A 252 -27.61 -0.29 -16.20
N PHE A 253 -26.83 -1.37 -16.28
CA PHE A 253 -27.36 -2.73 -16.47
C PHE A 253 -27.46 -3.54 -15.17
N ARG A 254 -27.05 -2.98 -14.03
CA ARG A 254 -26.95 -3.68 -12.73
C ARG A 254 -26.15 -4.99 -12.82
N SER A 255 -25.13 -5.02 -13.67
CA SER A 255 -24.36 -6.22 -13.98
C SER A 255 -22.87 -5.93 -14.06
N LYS A 256 -22.12 -6.48 -13.10
CA LYS A 256 -20.64 -6.42 -13.10
C LYS A 256 -20.06 -7.07 -14.36
N ILE A 257 -20.69 -8.12 -14.88
CA ILE A 257 -20.22 -8.83 -16.08
C ILE A 257 -20.24 -7.91 -17.29
N ILE A 258 -21.31 -7.13 -17.47
CA ILE A 258 -21.44 -6.20 -18.60
C ILE A 258 -20.41 -5.08 -18.48
N GLY A 259 -20.23 -4.48 -17.30
CA GLY A 259 -19.18 -3.47 -17.06
C GLY A 259 -17.78 -3.99 -17.44
N LYS A 260 -17.41 -5.18 -16.94
CA LYS A 260 -16.13 -5.81 -17.27
C LYS A 260 -15.99 -6.16 -18.75
N PHE A 261 -17.06 -6.60 -19.40
CA PHE A 261 -17.07 -6.88 -20.84
C PHE A 261 -16.81 -5.60 -21.65
N ILE A 262 -17.50 -4.50 -21.34
CA ILE A 262 -17.26 -3.21 -22.01
C ILE A 262 -15.83 -2.72 -21.77
N LYS A 263 -15.33 -2.81 -20.53
CA LYS A 263 -13.94 -2.47 -20.20
C LYS A 263 -12.96 -3.30 -21.04
N LEU A 264 -13.22 -4.60 -21.23
CA LEU A 264 -12.38 -5.46 -22.07
C LEU A 264 -12.44 -5.05 -23.56
N CYS A 265 -13.62 -4.77 -24.10
CA CYS A 265 -13.77 -4.32 -25.50
C CYS A 265 -13.06 -2.99 -25.77
N LEU A 266 -12.96 -2.12 -24.75
CA LEU A 266 -12.37 -0.80 -24.86
C LEU A 266 -10.96 -0.71 -24.25
N CYS A 267 -10.36 -1.81 -23.80
CA CYS A 267 -9.11 -1.78 -23.04
C CYS A 267 -7.96 -1.08 -23.77
N TRP A 268 -7.99 -1.02 -25.11
CA TRP A 268 -7.04 -0.27 -25.93
C TRP A 268 -7.00 1.24 -25.62
N LEU A 269 -8.03 1.82 -25.02
CA LEU A 269 -8.06 3.23 -24.61
C LEU A 269 -6.94 3.58 -23.62
N GLN A 270 -6.49 2.63 -22.80
CA GLN A 270 -5.39 2.85 -21.85
C GLN A 270 -4.06 3.19 -22.54
N TYR A 271 -3.89 2.81 -23.82
CA TYR A 271 -2.66 3.13 -24.55
C TYR A 271 -2.56 4.63 -24.91
N PHE A 272 -3.68 5.37 -24.89
CA PHE A 272 -3.65 6.83 -25.01
C PHE A 272 -2.95 7.51 -23.84
N ASP A 273 -2.82 6.86 -22.68
CA ASP A 273 -2.05 7.39 -21.56
C ASP A 273 -0.61 7.74 -22.00
N ARG A 274 -0.04 7.02 -22.98
CA ARG A 274 1.30 7.29 -23.53
C ARG A 274 1.36 8.48 -24.50
N LEU A 275 0.21 8.85 -25.09
CA LEU A 275 0.11 9.93 -26.07
C LEU A 275 -0.29 11.26 -25.41
N ILE A 276 -1.03 11.18 -24.31
CA ILE A 276 -1.46 12.35 -23.54
C ILE A 276 -0.26 12.88 -22.74
N PRO A 277 0.04 14.19 -22.80
CA PRO A 277 1.14 14.77 -22.02
C PRO A 277 0.93 14.58 -20.51
N GLU A 278 2.03 14.43 -19.76
CA GLU A 278 1.97 14.10 -18.33
C GLU A 278 1.16 15.11 -17.52
N ALA A 279 1.24 16.41 -17.82
CA ALA A 279 0.46 17.45 -17.15
C ALA A 279 -1.07 17.21 -17.26
N TYR A 280 -1.56 16.73 -18.41
CA TYR A 280 -2.98 16.39 -18.58
C TYR A 280 -3.32 15.05 -17.96
N ASN A 281 -2.40 14.07 -18.02
CA ASN A 281 -2.60 12.79 -17.36
C ASN A 281 -2.70 12.92 -15.85
N VAL A 282 -1.93 13.81 -15.23
CA VAL A 282 -1.98 14.05 -13.78
C VAL A 282 -3.35 14.59 -13.35
N ASP A 283 -3.92 15.53 -14.10
CA ASP A 283 -5.24 16.12 -13.79
C ASP A 283 -6.41 15.14 -13.98
N ALA A 284 -6.25 14.16 -14.86
CA ALA A 284 -7.26 13.14 -15.16
C ALA A 284 -6.82 11.73 -14.75
N ALA A 285 -5.89 11.61 -13.79
CA ALA A 285 -5.29 10.34 -13.45
C ALA A 285 -6.31 9.38 -12.83
N SER A 286 -6.20 8.10 -13.18
CA SER A 286 -6.91 7.04 -12.46
C SER A 286 -6.31 6.86 -11.05
N GLY A 287 -4.98 6.84 -10.96
CA GLY A 287 -4.24 6.76 -9.71
C GLY A 287 -2.97 7.59 -9.77
N VAL A 288 -2.43 7.91 -8.61
CA VAL A 288 -1.22 8.71 -8.44
C VAL A 288 -0.20 7.97 -7.60
N TYR A 289 1.08 8.32 -7.76
CA TYR A 289 2.17 7.74 -6.98
C TYR A 289 3.06 8.82 -6.38
N PHE A 290 3.79 8.45 -5.33
CA PHE A 290 4.83 9.25 -4.69
C PHE A 290 6.01 8.36 -4.33
N LEU A 291 7.21 8.80 -4.69
CA LEU A 291 8.48 8.25 -4.26
C LEU A 291 9.28 9.38 -3.60
N GLY A 292 9.70 9.17 -2.36
CA GLY A 292 10.42 10.18 -1.61
C GLY A 292 11.39 9.62 -0.58
N ARG A 293 12.20 10.52 -0.02
CA ARG A 293 13.16 10.21 1.04
C ARG A 293 12.79 10.94 2.31
N LYS A 294 12.84 10.25 3.44
CA LYS A 294 12.54 10.77 4.78
C LYS A 294 13.33 12.05 5.05
N THR A 295 12.66 13.13 5.48
CA THR A 295 13.30 14.39 5.86
C THR A 295 12.78 14.90 7.18
N ARG A 296 13.65 15.57 7.96
CA ARG A 296 13.26 16.17 9.25
C ARG A 296 12.34 17.37 9.08
N GLU A 297 12.51 18.10 7.98
CA GLU A 297 11.71 19.28 7.66
C GLU A 297 10.56 18.89 6.74
N ALA A 298 9.36 19.34 7.09
CA ALA A 298 8.20 19.25 6.24
C ALA A 298 8.23 20.36 5.17
N ILE A 299 7.72 20.07 3.98
CA ILE A 299 7.51 21.13 2.97
C ILE A 299 6.52 22.18 3.49
N LYS A 300 6.73 23.44 3.10
CA LYS A 300 5.85 24.56 3.47
C LYS A 300 4.55 24.50 2.69
N ASP A 301 3.45 24.91 3.31
CA ASP A 301 2.12 24.89 2.69
C ASP A 301 2.09 25.62 1.34
N LEU A 302 2.70 26.81 1.22
CA LEU A 302 2.72 27.55 -0.05
C LEU A 302 3.42 26.79 -1.18
N SER A 303 4.43 25.97 -0.86
CA SER A 303 5.17 25.21 -1.87
C SER A 303 4.31 24.18 -2.58
N ILE A 304 3.17 23.77 -2.01
CA ILE A 304 2.27 22.81 -2.67
C ILE A 304 1.52 23.43 -3.85
N VAL A 305 1.27 24.74 -3.82
CA VAL A 305 0.62 25.45 -4.91
C VAL A 305 1.59 25.57 -6.09
N GLU A 306 2.84 25.95 -5.82
CA GLU A 306 3.92 26.01 -6.82
C GLU A 306 4.25 24.63 -7.40
N TYR A 307 4.06 23.59 -6.59
CA TYR A 307 4.32 22.22 -6.97
C TYR A 307 3.36 21.67 -8.03
N TYR A 308 2.12 22.16 -8.10
CA TYR A 308 1.06 21.63 -8.97
C TYR A 308 1.57 21.33 -10.39
N LYS A 309 1.51 20.05 -10.81
CA LYS A 309 2.08 19.56 -12.07
C LYS A 309 1.10 19.49 -13.24
N GLY A 310 -0.17 19.82 -13.00
CA GLY A 310 -1.22 19.65 -13.99
C GLY A 310 -1.21 20.71 -15.08
N ALA A 311 -2.18 20.62 -15.98
CA ALA A 311 -2.29 21.47 -17.17
C ALA A 311 -2.97 22.82 -16.89
N GLN A 312 -3.58 23.02 -15.72
CA GLN A 312 -4.30 24.26 -15.35
C GLN A 312 -3.37 25.33 -14.75
N ARG A 313 -2.16 25.48 -15.30
CA ARG A 313 -1.16 26.47 -14.85
C ARG A 313 -1.37 27.84 -15.47
#